data_AF-A0A958H4Q5-F1
#
_entry.id   AF-A0A958H4Q5-F1
#
_cell.length_a   1.000
_cell.length_b   1.000
_cell.length_c   1.000
_cell.angle_alpha   90.00
_cell.angle_beta   90.00
_cell.angle_gamma   90.00
#
_symmetry.space_group_name_H-M   'P 1'
#
loop_
_entity.id
_entity.type
_entity.pdbx_description
1 polymer ?
#
loop_
_entity_poly.entity_id
_entity_poly.type
_entity_poly.pdbx_seq_one_letter_code
_entity_poly.pdbx_strand_id
1 'polypeptide(L)'
;GTRGMRRRVADYDPAWGIDGVQLAVTIAAFIIALSVAIMVINMIVSARRAPKAAANPWRSRGLEWQVPSPVPELSYATAPIVVGEPYDYGLAGSTYVQFAPPTLAPVHSAGVTGGD
;
A
#
# COMPACT_ATOMS: atom_id res chain seq x y z
N GLY A 1 -20.99 11.58 21.86
CA GLY A 1 -21.96 11.49 20.75
C GLY A 1 -22.89 12.70 20.76
N THR A 2 -23.64 12.95 19.69
CA THR A 2 -24.57 14.10 19.58
C THR A 2 -25.68 14.11 20.64
N ARG A 3 -25.96 12.96 21.26
CA ARG A 3 -26.91 12.80 22.38
C ARG A 3 -26.24 12.79 23.77
N GLY A 4 -25.07 13.42 23.92
CA GLY A 4 -24.39 13.51 25.24
C GLY A 4 -23.69 12.23 25.71
N MET A 5 -23.61 11.19 24.87
CA MET A 5 -22.94 9.93 25.21
C MET A 5 -21.45 10.16 25.50
N ARG A 6 -21.04 9.92 26.76
CA ARG A 6 -19.67 10.04 27.26
C ARG A 6 -18.80 8.88 26.74
N ARG A 7 -17.51 9.14 26.51
CA ARG A 7 -16.54 8.08 26.14
C ARG A 7 -16.17 7.22 27.37
N ARG A 8 -15.75 5.98 27.15
CA ARG A 8 -15.27 5.04 28.19
C ARG A 8 -16.31 4.72 29.27
N VAL A 9 -17.57 4.56 28.86
CA VAL A 9 -18.66 4.08 29.71
C VAL A 9 -18.92 2.63 29.33
N ALA A 10 -18.92 1.73 30.31
CA ALA A 10 -19.07 0.29 30.08
C ALA A 10 -20.54 -0.14 29.94
N ASP A 11 -21.46 0.56 30.62
CA ASP A 11 -22.89 0.24 30.64
C ASP A 11 -23.73 1.52 30.68
N TYR A 12 -24.91 1.48 30.06
CA TYR A 12 -25.84 2.61 29.97
C TYR A 12 -27.18 2.24 30.60
N ASP A 13 -27.78 3.17 31.33
CA ASP A 13 -29.12 3.00 31.90
C ASP A 13 -30.16 2.79 30.78
N PRO A 14 -30.99 1.73 30.81
CA PRO A 14 -32.05 1.49 29.83
C PRO A 14 -33.01 2.68 29.64
N ALA A 15 -33.18 3.53 30.67
CA ALA A 15 -34.02 4.73 30.59
C ALA A 15 -33.52 5.77 29.56
N TRP A 16 -32.26 5.67 29.10
CA TRP A 16 -31.70 6.54 28.06
C TRP A 16 -32.18 6.22 26.64
N GLY A 17 -32.75 5.03 26.40
CA GLY A 17 -33.35 4.68 25.11
C GLY A 17 -32.38 4.62 23.92
N ILE A 18 -31.09 4.35 24.17
CA ILE A 18 -30.05 4.29 23.12
C ILE A 18 -29.70 2.85 22.68
N ASP A 19 -30.37 1.84 23.24
CA ASP A 19 -30.04 0.42 23.04
C ASP A 19 -30.07 0.01 21.58
N GLY A 20 -31.05 0.51 20.81
CA GLY A 20 -31.14 0.23 19.37
C GLY A 20 -29.92 0.75 18.58
N VAL A 21 -29.36 1.90 18.97
CA VAL A 21 -28.15 2.44 18.35
C VAL A 21 -26.92 1.64 18.77
N GLN A 22 -26.81 1.26 20.04
CA GLN A 22 -25.71 0.41 20.53
C GLN A 22 -25.73 -0.98 19.86
N LEU A 23 -26.91 -1.55 19.65
CA LEU A 23 -27.09 -2.79 18.91
C LEU A 23 -26.63 -2.64 17.45
N ALA A 24 -27.04 -1.56 16.77
CA ALA A 24 -26.62 -1.29 15.40
C ALA A 24 -25.09 -1.11 15.29
N VAL A 25 -24.46 -0.41 16.24
CA VAL A 25 -23.01 -0.25 16.30
C VAL A 25 -22.30 -1.59 16.51
N THR A 26 -22.87 -2.47 17.35
CA THR A 26 -22.33 -3.81 17.58
C THR A 26 -22.41 -4.66 16.32
N ILE A 27 -23.54 -4.64 15.61
CA ILE A 27 -23.70 -5.31 14.31
C ILE A 27 -22.67 -4.77 13.31
N ALA A 28 -22.50 -3.45 13.21
CA ALA A 28 -21.50 -2.85 12.33
C ALA A 28 -20.07 -3.29 12.69
N ALA A 29 -19.74 -3.41 13.98
CA ALA A 29 -18.44 -3.93 14.42
C ALA A 29 -18.20 -5.38 13.95
N PHE A 30 -19.21 -6.25 14.02
CA PHE A 30 -19.12 -7.61 13.48
C PHE A 30 -19.00 -7.64 11.96
N ILE A 31 -19.66 -6.72 11.24
CA ILE A 31 -19.50 -6.58 9.79
C ILE A 31 -18.07 -6.19 9.43
N ILE A 32 -17.46 -5.26 10.18
CA ILE A 32 -16.05 -4.88 10.00
C ILE A 32 -15.14 -6.08 10.26
N ALA A 33 -15.38 -6.83 11.34
CA ALA A 33 -14.61 -8.04 11.64
C ALA A 33 -14.70 -9.07 10.51
N LEU A 34 -15.89 -9.29 9.94
CA LEU A 34 -16.08 -10.16 8.78
C LEU A 34 -15.35 -9.65 7.54
N SER A 35 -15.39 -8.34 7.27
CA SER A 35 -14.67 -7.73 6.15
C SER A 35 -13.15 -7.95 6.25
N VAL A 36 -12.58 -7.76 7.44
CA VAL A 36 -11.17 -8.03 7.72
C VAL A 36 -10.85 -9.52 7.52
N ALA A 37 -11.72 -10.43 7.98
CA ALA A 37 -11.53 -11.86 7.75
C ALA A 37 -11.51 -12.22 6.26
N ILE A 38 -12.43 -11.66 5.46
CA ILE A 38 -12.44 -11.86 4.00
C ILE A 38 -11.15 -11.32 3.36
N MET A 39 -10.68 -10.15 3.76
CA MET A 39 -9.41 -9.57 3.28
C MET A 39 -8.23 -10.51 3.58
N VAL A 40 -8.13 -11.04 4.80
CA VAL A 40 -7.05 -11.96 5.20
C VAL A 40 -7.12 -13.27 4.41
N ILE A 41 -8.32 -13.83 4.23
CA ILE A 41 -8.51 -15.03 3.41
C ILE A 41 -8.04 -14.78 1.97
N ASN A 42 -8.45 -13.66 1.36
CA ASN A 42 -8.03 -13.29 0.02
C ASN A 42 -6.51 -13.09 -0.10
N MET A 43 -5.87 -12.51 0.92
CA MET A 43 -4.42 -12.35 0.97
C MET A 43 -3.71 -13.70 1.01
N ILE A 44 -4.16 -14.64 1.86
CA ILE A 44 -3.57 -15.98 1.98
C ILE A 44 -3.77 -16.80 0.69
N VAL A 45 -4.99 -16.76 0.13
CA VAL A 45 -5.32 -17.49 -1.10
C VAL A 45 -4.50 -16.94 -2.28
N SER A 46 -4.42 -15.62 -2.43
CA SER A 46 -3.66 -15.00 -3.52
C SER A 46 -2.16 -15.30 -3.40
N ALA A 47 -1.58 -15.21 -2.21
CA ALA A 47 -0.16 -15.54 -1.99
C ALA A 47 0.20 -17.00 -2.33
N ARG A 48 -0.74 -17.95 -2.16
CA ARG A 48 -0.47 -19.39 -2.35
C ARG A 48 -0.85 -19.91 -3.74
N ARG A 49 -1.84 -19.31 -4.41
CA ARG A 49 -2.48 -19.89 -5.61
C ARG A 49 -2.58 -18.94 -6.80
N ALA A 50 -2.44 -17.63 -6.61
CA ALA A 50 -2.60 -16.70 -7.73
C ALA A 50 -1.40 -16.74 -8.69
N PRO A 51 -1.61 -16.52 -9.99
CA PRO A 51 -0.51 -16.34 -10.94
C PRO A 51 0.32 -15.10 -10.57
N LYS A 52 1.62 -15.13 -10.89
CA LYS A 52 2.49 -13.97 -10.70
C LYS A 52 1.96 -12.80 -11.51
N ALA A 53 1.83 -11.64 -10.88
CA ALA A 53 1.42 -10.42 -11.56
C ALA A 53 2.49 -9.98 -12.57
N ALA A 54 2.07 -9.27 -13.63
CA ALA A 54 3.00 -8.54 -14.48
C ALA A 54 3.77 -7.49 -13.65
N ALA A 55 4.95 -7.05 -14.13
CA ALA A 55 5.77 -6.10 -13.39
C ALA A 55 5.04 -4.78 -13.10
N ASN A 56 4.19 -4.32 -14.04
CA ASN A 56 3.39 -3.10 -13.89
C ASN A 56 1.95 -3.34 -14.39
N PRO A 57 1.09 -3.98 -13.56
CA PRO A 57 -0.27 -4.32 -13.97
C PRO A 57 -1.18 -3.07 -14.04
N TRP A 58 -0.81 -2.00 -13.35
CA TRP A 58 -1.58 -0.76 -13.27
C TRP A 58 -1.17 0.29 -14.31
N ARG A 59 -0.14 0.01 -15.11
CA ARG A 59 0.46 0.96 -16.06
C ARG A 59 0.83 2.30 -15.39
N SER A 60 1.28 2.23 -14.14
CA SER A 60 1.77 3.40 -13.41
C SER A 60 3.11 3.86 -13.98
N ARG A 61 3.36 5.16 -13.92
CA ARG A 61 4.57 5.79 -14.48
C ARG A 61 5.67 5.94 -13.41
N GLY A 62 5.33 5.74 -12.13
CA GLY A 62 6.22 5.91 -11.00
C GLY A 62 7.50 5.07 -11.08
N LEU A 63 8.53 5.51 -10.35
CA LEU A 63 9.83 4.84 -10.30
C LEU A 63 9.73 3.44 -9.70
N GLU A 64 8.80 3.24 -8.78
CA GLU A 64 8.55 1.95 -8.12
C GLU A 64 8.06 0.87 -9.10
N TRP A 65 7.50 1.26 -10.25
CA TRP A 65 7.02 0.35 -11.29
C TRP A 65 8.02 0.10 -12.43
N GLN A 66 9.23 0.67 -12.32
CA GLN A 66 10.33 0.43 -13.25
C GLN A 66 11.35 -0.59 -12.71
N VAL A 67 11.16 -1.02 -11.46
CA VAL A 67 11.98 -2.05 -10.81
C VAL A 67 11.41 -3.43 -11.18
N PRO A 68 12.26 -4.41 -11.57
CA PRO A 68 11.79 -5.76 -11.84
C PRO A 68 11.30 -6.46 -10.56
N SER A 69 10.43 -7.46 -10.73
CA SER A 69 9.98 -8.34 -9.64
C SER A 69 10.55 -9.75 -9.84
N PRO A 70 11.24 -10.33 -8.84
CA PRO A 70 11.51 -9.83 -7.48
C PRO A 70 12.49 -8.65 -7.44
N VAL A 71 12.38 -7.82 -6.39
CA VAL A 71 13.17 -6.59 -6.24
C VAL A 71 14.66 -6.93 -6.05
N PRO A 72 15.58 -6.40 -6.89
CA PRO A 72 17.02 -6.56 -6.74
C PRO A 72 17.56 -5.77 -5.53
N GLU A 73 18.74 -6.15 -5.05
CA GLU A 73 19.43 -5.47 -3.93
C GLU A 73 19.65 -3.97 -4.21
N LEU A 74 20.05 -3.64 -5.44
CA LEU A 74 20.10 -2.27 -5.94
C LEU A 74 18.88 -2.00 -6.81
N SER A 75 18.02 -1.06 -6.38
CA SER A 75 16.75 -0.77 -7.06
C SER A 75 16.92 -0.30 -8.52
N TYR A 76 17.97 0.47 -8.83
CA TYR A 76 18.26 0.97 -10.17
C TYR A 76 19.74 0.85 -10.50
N ALA A 77 20.07 0.33 -11.68
CA ALA A 77 21.46 0.24 -12.15
C ALA A 77 22.06 1.62 -12.52
N THR A 78 21.21 2.56 -12.94
CA THR A 78 21.59 3.94 -13.25
C THR A 78 20.60 4.91 -12.60
N ALA A 79 21.04 6.14 -12.36
CA ALA A 79 20.21 7.16 -11.72
C ALA A 79 19.02 7.53 -12.62
N PRO A 80 17.79 7.51 -12.09
CA PRO A 80 16.63 8.01 -12.82
C PRO A 80 16.62 9.55 -12.85
N ILE A 81 16.17 10.10 -13.97
CA ILE A 81 15.92 11.53 -14.18
C ILE A 81 14.43 11.69 -14.46
N VAL A 82 13.76 12.55 -13.68
CA VAL A 82 12.35 12.91 -13.90
C VAL A 82 12.30 13.97 -14.99
N VAL A 83 11.61 13.69 -16.09
CA VAL A 83 11.62 14.51 -17.31
C VAL A 83 10.22 14.97 -17.74
N GLY A 84 9.17 14.57 -17.03
CA GLY A 84 7.79 14.92 -17.36
C GLY A 84 6.90 15.05 -16.14
N GLU A 85 5.62 15.31 -16.36
CA GLU A 85 4.65 15.51 -15.29
C GLU A 85 4.11 14.18 -14.75
N PRO A 86 3.87 14.06 -13.43
CA PRO A 86 3.37 12.83 -12.81
C PRO A 86 1.99 12.37 -13.34
N TYR A 87 1.22 13.30 -13.92
CA TYR A 87 -0.18 13.10 -14.29
C TYR A 87 -0.45 13.00 -15.79
N ASP A 88 0.59 12.96 -16.63
CA ASP A 88 0.49 12.84 -18.09
C ASP A 88 0.06 11.43 -18.57
N TYR A 89 -0.96 10.86 -17.94
CA TYR A 89 -1.57 9.61 -18.36
C TYR A 89 -2.37 9.83 -19.65
N GLY A 90 -2.20 8.95 -20.64
CA GLY A 90 -2.95 9.00 -21.90
C GLY A 90 -2.40 9.96 -22.96
N LEU A 91 -1.43 10.82 -22.63
CA LEU A 91 -0.74 11.66 -23.63
C LEU A 91 0.26 10.83 -24.43
N ALA A 92 0.09 10.80 -25.76
CA ALA A 92 0.96 10.06 -26.67
C ALA A 92 2.40 10.60 -26.60
N GLY A 93 3.38 9.69 -26.42
CA GLY A 93 4.80 10.03 -26.38
C GLY A 93 5.30 10.70 -25.08
N SER A 94 4.42 10.96 -24.12
CA SER A 94 4.83 11.50 -22.81
C SER A 94 5.75 10.49 -22.11
N THR A 95 6.87 10.96 -21.57
CA THR A 95 7.81 10.16 -20.76
C THR A 95 7.94 10.81 -19.39
N TYR A 96 7.78 10.05 -18.30
CA TYR A 96 7.89 10.60 -16.96
C TYR A 96 9.33 10.46 -16.40
N VAL A 97 9.95 9.31 -16.63
CA VAL A 97 11.30 9.00 -16.16
C VAL A 97 12.15 8.52 -17.33
N GLN A 98 13.40 8.96 -17.34
CA GLN A 98 14.46 8.41 -18.16
C GLN A 98 15.62 7.97 -17.28
N PHE A 99 16.29 6.88 -17.66
CA PHE A 99 17.50 6.44 -16.98
C PHE A 99 18.71 7.01 -17.69
N ALA A 100 19.66 7.58 -16.93
CA ALA A 100 20.90 8.05 -17.51
C ALA A 100 21.64 6.89 -18.20
N PRO A 101 22.32 7.12 -19.35
CA PRO A 101 23.18 6.12 -19.96
C PRO A 101 24.25 5.67 -18.95
N PRO A 102 24.71 4.40 -18.99
CA PRO A 102 25.64 3.85 -18.01
C PRO A 102 26.99 4.57 -18.13
N THR A 103 27.12 5.67 -17.41
CA THR A 103 28.39 6.33 -17.15
C THR A 103 28.87 5.80 -15.82
N LEU A 104 30.08 5.23 -15.80
CA LEU A 104 30.73 4.63 -14.63
C LEU A 104 30.91 5.67 -13.50
N ALA A 105 29.87 5.96 -12.74
CA ALA A 105 30.00 6.64 -11.46
C ALA A 105 30.49 5.60 -10.43
N PRO A 106 31.40 5.96 -9.51
CA PRO A 106 31.93 5.00 -8.54
C PRO A 106 30.77 4.49 -7.70
N VAL A 107 30.56 3.18 -7.72
CA VAL A 107 29.65 2.51 -6.79
C VAL A 107 30.21 2.81 -5.39
N HIS A 108 29.53 3.63 -4.60
CA HIS A 108 29.83 3.74 -3.18
C HIS A 108 29.49 2.39 -2.56
N SER A 109 30.47 1.50 -2.49
CA SER A 109 30.38 0.24 -1.77
C SER A 109 30.14 0.59 -0.31
N ALA A 110 28.90 0.40 0.15
CA ALA A 110 28.63 0.32 1.58
C ALA A 110 29.38 -0.91 2.08
N GLY A 111 30.60 -0.69 2.58
CA GLY A 111 31.46 -1.73 3.12
C GLY A 111 30.70 -2.46 4.24
N VAL A 112 30.45 -3.74 4.02
CA VAL A 112 30.20 -4.68 5.11
C VAL A 112 31.51 -4.77 5.89
N THR A 113 31.67 -3.97 6.94
CA THR A 113 32.65 -4.25 7.98
C THR A 113 32.08 -5.36 8.85
N GLY A 114 32.35 -6.61 8.44
CA GLY A 114 32.37 -7.72 9.38
C GLY A 114 33.55 -7.51 10.32
N GLY A 115 33.25 -7.32 11.61
CA GLY A 115 34.20 -7.38 12.70
C GLY A 115 33.69 -8.42 13.68
N ASP A 116 34.44 -9.53 13.73
CA ASP A 116 34.80 -10.36 14.89
C ASP A 116 33.79 -10.53 16.04
#